data_AF-A0A0U0ZIF6-F1
#
_entry.id   AF-A0A0U0ZIF6-F1
#
_cell.length_a   1.000
_cell.length_b   1.000
_cell.length_c   1.000
_cell.angle_alpha   90.00
_cell.angle_beta   90.00
_cell.angle_gamma   90.00
#
_symmetry.space_group_name_H-M   'P 1'
#
loop_
_entity.id
_entity.type
_entity.pdbx_description
1 polymer ?
#
loop_
_entity_poly.entity_id
_entity_poly.type
_entity_poly.pdbx_seq_one_letter_code
_entity_poly.pdbx_strand_id
1 'polypeptide(L)'
;MTPEQPRPRSVDVAFWFWVVSAAALFLNGLAGVTQRYDAVRAAARHGLTDEDVRNLVTYFRAWGALCILLAAGIAFLAGRTRQGDKRYRRALIALSVVSVLGAIVMASSGSVGPLLLIAALSLIVANVLIIRPAAQEWFDGGDHG
;
A
#
# COMPACT_ATOMS: atom_id res chain seq x y z
N MET A 1 -8.27 1.96 -38.52
CA MET A 1 -7.59 2.08 -37.21
C MET A 1 -8.32 3.15 -36.44
N THR A 2 -9.21 2.79 -35.53
CA THR A 2 -9.80 3.75 -34.59
C THR A 2 -8.65 4.34 -33.75
N PRO A 3 -8.57 5.66 -33.54
CA PRO A 3 -7.48 6.26 -32.79
C PRO A 3 -7.46 5.66 -31.38
N GLU A 4 -6.29 5.25 -30.90
CA GLU A 4 -6.11 4.81 -29.51
C GLU A 4 -6.70 5.89 -28.59
N GLN A 5 -7.69 5.52 -27.79
CA GLN A 5 -8.38 6.45 -26.92
C GLN A 5 -7.37 7.04 -25.92
N PRO A 6 -7.17 8.38 -25.88
CA PRO A 6 -6.18 8.99 -25.01
C PRO A 6 -6.39 8.58 -23.55
N ARG A 7 -5.31 8.24 -22.83
CA ARG A 7 -5.40 7.79 -21.43
C ARG A 7 -6.10 8.86 -20.57
N PRO A 8 -7.12 8.49 -19.77
CA PRO A 8 -7.80 9.43 -18.89
C PRO A 8 -6.88 9.98 -17.80
N ARG A 9 -6.98 11.28 -17.51
CA ARG A 9 -6.22 11.94 -16.42
C ARG A 9 -6.44 11.29 -15.05
N SER A 10 -7.60 10.66 -14.82
CA SER A 10 -7.88 9.94 -13.58
C SER A 10 -6.93 8.75 -13.36
N VAL A 11 -6.51 8.05 -14.43
CA VAL A 11 -5.57 6.92 -14.36
C VAL A 11 -4.18 7.40 -13.97
N ASP A 12 -3.73 8.53 -14.54
CA ASP A 12 -2.42 9.09 -14.20
C ASP A 12 -2.37 9.66 -12.79
N VAL A 13 -3.45 10.31 -12.32
CA VAL A 13 -3.55 10.77 -10.93
C VAL A 13 -3.61 9.58 -9.96
N ALA A 14 -4.42 8.56 -10.26
CA ALA A 14 -4.50 7.33 -9.46
C ALA A 14 -3.12 6.65 -9.34
N PHE A 15 -2.36 6.60 -10.43
CA PHE A 15 -0.99 6.09 -10.41
C PHE A 15 -0.11 6.81 -9.38
N TRP A 16 -0.13 8.14 -9.36
CA TRP A 16 0.72 8.88 -8.41
C TRP A 16 0.30 8.65 -6.97
N PHE A 17 -1.00 8.51 -6.69
CA PHE A 17 -1.47 8.11 -5.36
C PHE A 17 -1.00 6.71 -4.98
N TRP A 18 -0.98 5.74 -5.91
CA TRP A 18 -0.38 4.42 -5.65
C TRP A 18 1.13 4.49 -5.39
N VAL A 19 1.86 5.33 -6.12
CA VAL A 19 3.30 5.54 -5.90
C VAL A 19 3.58 6.14 -4.53
N VAL A 20 2.85 7.20 -4.14
CA VAL A 20 2.97 7.80 -2.81
C VAL A 20 2.65 6.77 -1.73
N SER A 21 1.61 5.96 -1.93
CA SER A 21 1.24 4.88 -1.01
C SER A 21 2.35 3.85 -0.86
N ALA A 22 2.91 3.38 -1.98
CA ALA A 22 3.98 2.39 -1.99
C ALA A 22 5.23 2.93 -1.29
N ALA A 23 5.61 4.19 -1.55
CA ALA A 23 6.73 4.83 -0.87
C ALA A 23 6.50 4.94 0.64
N ALA A 24 5.31 5.39 1.07
CA ALA A 24 4.96 5.50 2.48
C ALA A 24 4.95 4.13 3.19
N LEU A 25 4.38 3.09 2.56
CA LEU A 25 4.41 1.71 3.07
C LEU A 25 5.84 1.19 3.17
N PHE A 26 6.68 1.44 2.16
CA PHE A 26 8.07 1.00 2.16
C PHE A 26 8.85 1.65 3.31
N LEU A 27 8.70 2.96 3.51
CA LEU A 27 9.34 3.68 4.62
C LEU A 27 8.85 3.17 5.99
N ASN A 28 7.54 2.94 6.12
CA ASN A 28 6.96 2.34 7.33
C ASN A 28 7.51 0.92 7.57
N GLY A 29 7.66 0.14 6.50
CA GLY A 29 8.20 -1.20 6.55
C GLY A 29 9.67 -1.23 6.96
N LEU A 30 10.47 -0.34 6.39
CA LEU A 30 11.88 -0.16 6.74
C LEU A 30 12.03 0.23 8.22
N ALA A 31 11.20 1.15 8.72
CA ALA A 31 11.19 1.53 10.13
C ALA A 31 10.87 0.34 11.07
N GLY A 32 9.96 -0.55 10.64
CA GLY A 32 9.62 -1.77 11.39
C GLY A 32 10.75 -2.80 11.41
N VAL A 33 11.36 -3.08 10.24
CA VAL A 33 12.45 -4.07 10.13
C VAL A 33 13.71 -3.62 10.89
N THR A 34 13.95 -2.30 10.94
CA THR A 34 15.13 -1.72 11.61
C THR A 34 14.98 -1.55 13.12
N GLN A 35 13.83 -1.90 13.71
CA GLN A 35 13.65 -1.84 15.17
C GLN A 35 14.73 -2.66 15.88
N ARG A 36 15.36 -2.02 16.87
CA ARG A 36 16.39 -2.62 17.74
C ARG A 36 15.77 -2.93 19.10
N TYR A 37 16.18 -4.04 19.70
CA TYR A 37 15.70 -4.47 21.00
C TYR A 37 15.89 -3.39 22.07
N ASP A 38 17.08 -2.78 22.15
CA ASP A 38 17.40 -1.79 23.17
C ASP A 38 16.51 -0.54 23.08
N ALA A 39 16.20 -0.10 21.87
CA ALA A 39 15.32 1.05 21.64
C ALA A 39 13.88 0.77 22.08
N VAL A 40 13.36 -0.43 21.77
CA VAL A 40 12.03 -0.85 22.20
C VAL A 40 11.99 -1.06 23.71
N ARG A 41 13.04 -1.65 24.31
CA ARG A 41 13.16 -1.85 25.75
C ARG A 41 13.18 -0.53 26.52
N ALA A 42 13.87 0.49 26.01
CA ALA A 42 13.91 1.82 26.61
C ALA A 42 12.54 2.53 26.59
N ALA A 43 11.71 2.25 25.58
CA ALA A 43 10.35 2.81 25.45
C ALA A 43 9.26 1.96 26.12
N ALA A 44 9.56 0.70 26.44
CA ALA A 44 8.62 -0.24 27.04
C ALA A 44 8.23 0.17 28.47
N ARG A 45 6.97 -0.07 28.85
CA ARG A 45 6.53 0.18 30.23
C ARG A 45 7.28 -0.71 31.22
N HIS A 46 7.63 -0.14 32.37
CA HIS A 46 8.16 -0.88 33.51
C HIS A 46 7.14 -1.95 33.94
N GLY A 47 7.44 -3.22 33.65
CA GLY A 47 6.53 -4.35 33.88
C GLY A 47 6.50 -5.38 32.75
N LEU A 48 6.93 -5.01 31.53
CA LEU A 48 7.10 -5.97 30.44
C LEU A 48 8.33 -6.85 30.67
N THR A 49 8.21 -8.15 30.43
CA THR A 49 9.35 -9.07 30.48
C THR A 49 10.26 -8.87 29.26
N ASP A 50 11.49 -9.36 29.33
CA ASP A 50 12.41 -9.32 28.18
C ASP A 50 11.91 -10.18 27.01
N GLU A 51 11.15 -11.23 27.30
CA GLU A 51 10.51 -12.07 26.29
C GLU A 51 9.39 -11.31 25.57
N ASP A 52 8.56 -10.56 26.30
CA ASP A 52 7.52 -9.71 25.71
C ASP A 52 8.12 -8.68 24.74
N VAL A 53 9.25 -8.07 25.13
CA VAL A 53 9.94 -7.09 24.28
C VAL A 53 10.52 -7.76 23.03
N ARG A 54 11.10 -8.96 23.14
CA ARG A 54 11.56 -9.72 21.96
C ARG A 54 10.42 -10.07 21.01
N ASN A 55 9.27 -10.49 21.56
CA ASN A 55 8.08 -10.79 20.78
C ASN A 55 7.54 -9.54 20.07
N LEU A 56 7.52 -8.39 20.76
CA LEU A 56 7.11 -7.12 20.19
C LEU A 56 8.04 -6.65 19.05
N VAL A 57 9.36 -6.76 19.23
CA VAL A 57 10.34 -6.46 18.17
C VAL A 57 10.12 -7.38 16.96
N THR A 58 9.91 -8.68 17.20
CA THR A 58 9.66 -9.66 16.14
C THR A 58 8.37 -9.33 15.39
N TYR A 59 7.32 -8.95 16.11
CA TYR A 59 6.05 -8.50 15.53
C TYR A 59 6.23 -7.27 14.64
N PHE A 60 6.94 -6.24 15.09
CA PHE A 60 7.22 -5.04 14.28
C PHE A 60 8.06 -5.35 13.04
N ARG A 61 9.02 -6.27 13.13
CA ARG A 61 9.83 -6.71 11.98
C ARG A 61 9.01 -7.50 10.97
N ALA A 62 8.19 -8.44 11.43
CA ALA A 62 7.30 -9.22 10.58
C ALA A 62 6.31 -8.32 9.83
N TRP A 63 5.70 -7.38 10.56
CA TRP A 63 4.87 -6.34 9.94
C TRP A 63 5.64 -5.49 8.94
N GLY A 64 6.85 -5.06 9.31
CA GLY A 64 7.67 -4.22 8.46
C GLY A 64 8.02 -4.91 7.14
N ALA A 65 8.37 -6.19 7.20
CA ALA A 65 8.61 -7.01 6.02
C ALA A 65 7.35 -7.14 5.15
N LEU A 66 6.17 -7.37 5.75
CA LEU A 66 4.90 -7.39 5.02
C LEU A 66 4.64 -6.06 4.29
N CYS A 67 4.83 -4.92 4.95
CA CYS A 67 4.67 -3.61 4.31
C CYS A 67 5.60 -3.42 3.10
N ILE A 68 6.86 -3.88 3.19
CA ILE A 68 7.81 -3.80 2.07
C ILE A 68 7.32 -4.66 0.90
N LEU A 69 6.82 -5.87 1.16
CA LEU A 69 6.28 -6.76 0.12
C LEU A 69 5.04 -6.16 -0.55
N LEU A 70 4.12 -5.61 0.24
CA LEU A 70 2.92 -4.92 -0.28
C LEU A 70 3.30 -3.70 -1.11
N ALA A 71 4.25 -2.88 -0.64
CA ALA A 71 4.76 -1.72 -1.36
C ALA A 71 5.35 -2.11 -2.71
N ALA A 72 6.19 -3.15 -2.76
CA ALA A 72 6.78 -3.66 -3.99
C ALA A 72 5.70 -4.17 -4.97
N GLY A 73 4.72 -4.93 -4.46
CA GLY A 73 3.59 -5.41 -5.25
C GLY A 73 2.74 -4.28 -5.82
N ILE A 74 2.40 -3.27 -5.02
CA ILE A 74 1.64 -2.08 -5.45
C ILE A 74 2.43 -1.31 -6.51
N ALA A 75 3.71 -1.03 -6.29
CA ALA A 75 4.54 -0.30 -7.24
C ALA A 75 4.63 -1.03 -8.60
N PHE A 76 4.87 -2.34 -8.56
CA PHE A 76 4.91 -3.17 -9.77
C PHE A 76 3.58 -3.17 -10.52
N LEU A 77 2.47 -3.45 -9.82
CA LEU A 77 1.14 -3.49 -10.41
C LEU A 77 0.69 -2.12 -10.91
N ALA A 78 1.02 -1.03 -10.23
CA ALA A 78 0.71 0.34 -10.66
C ALA A 78 1.39 0.64 -12.02
N GLY A 79 2.64 0.22 -12.20
CA GLY A 79 3.33 0.31 -13.48
C GLY A 79 2.63 -0.47 -14.59
N ARG A 80 2.16 -1.70 -14.30
CA ARG A 80 1.44 -2.54 -15.27
C ARG A 80 0.02 -2.05 -15.56
N THR A 81 -0.66 -1.45 -14.59
CA THR A 81 -2.03 -0.92 -14.75
C THR A 81 -2.08 0.23 -15.76
N ARG A 82 -0.97 0.96 -15.95
CA ARG A 82 -0.84 1.97 -17.03
C ARG A 82 -0.89 1.37 -18.44
N GLN A 83 -0.69 0.07 -18.60
CA GLN A 83 -0.69 -0.58 -19.90
C GLN A 83 -2.10 -0.97 -20.39
N GLY A 84 -3.14 -0.70 -19.60
CA GLY A 84 -4.53 -0.86 -20.04
C GLY A 84 -5.16 -2.23 -19.80
N ASP A 85 -4.43 -3.18 -19.20
CA ASP A 85 -4.97 -4.51 -18.94
C ASP A 85 -5.81 -4.55 -17.63
N LYS A 86 -7.07 -4.98 -17.78
CA LYS A 86 -8.09 -5.10 -16.72
C LYS A 86 -7.66 -6.02 -15.57
N ARG A 87 -6.86 -7.06 -15.85
CA ARG A 87 -6.43 -8.03 -14.82
C ARG A 87 -5.54 -7.35 -13.79
N TYR A 88 -4.59 -6.54 -14.24
CA TYR A 88 -3.71 -5.77 -13.36
C TYR A 88 -4.47 -4.71 -12.56
N ARG A 89 -5.48 -4.07 -13.17
CA ARG A 89 -6.38 -3.15 -12.45
C ARG A 89 -7.07 -3.84 -11.27
N ARG A 90 -7.69 -5.02 -11.49
CA ARG A 90 -8.39 -5.77 -10.44
C ARG A 90 -7.44 -6.25 -9.35
N ALA A 91 -6.28 -6.78 -9.74
CA ALA A 91 -5.24 -7.21 -8.80
C ALA A 91 -4.76 -6.05 -7.92
N LEU A 92 -4.52 -4.87 -8.51
CA LEU A 92 -4.06 -3.69 -7.80
C LEU A 92 -5.11 -3.14 -6.83
N ILE A 93 -6.38 -3.12 -7.22
CA ILE A 93 -7.48 -2.72 -6.32
C ILE A 93 -7.54 -3.67 -5.13
N ALA A 94 -7.54 -5.00 -5.38
CA ALA A 94 -7.59 -6.00 -4.33
C ALA A 94 -6.40 -5.89 -3.36
N LEU A 95 -5.18 -5.77 -3.90
CA LEU A 95 -3.96 -5.60 -3.10
C LEU A 95 -3.99 -4.30 -2.27
N SER A 96 -4.52 -3.21 -2.84
CA SER A 96 -4.69 -1.93 -2.15
C SER A 96 -5.67 -2.07 -0.99
N VAL A 97 -6.79 -2.76 -1.18
CA VAL A 97 -7.78 -3.02 -0.11
C VAL A 97 -7.15 -3.87 1.00
N VAL A 98 -6.46 -4.96 0.66
CA VAL A 98 -5.75 -5.79 1.64
C VAL A 98 -4.74 -4.97 2.44
N SER A 99 -4.00 -4.08 1.76
CA SER A 99 -3.01 -3.21 2.40
C SER A 99 -3.67 -2.21 3.36
N VAL A 100 -4.82 -1.64 2.99
CA VAL A 100 -5.62 -0.76 3.87
C VAL A 100 -6.15 -1.53 5.08
N LEU A 101 -6.67 -2.73 4.90
CA LEU A 101 -7.15 -3.56 6.01
C LEU A 101 -6.01 -3.93 6.97
N GLY A 102 -4.85 -4.32 6.43
CA GLY A 102 -3.65 -4.53 7.24
C GLY A 102 -3.28 -3.27 8.03
N ALA A 103 -3.28 -2.10 7.38
CA ALA A 103 -2.99 -0.84 8.04
C ALA A 103 -3.95 -0.54 9.19
N ILE A 104 -5.24 -0.86 9.05
CA ILE A 104 -6.25 -0.72 10.11
C ILE A 104 -5.97 -1.69 11.28
N VAL A 105 -5.60 -2.94 10.99
CA VAL A 105 -5.25 -3.93 12.04
C VAL A 105 -4.00 -3.51 12.80
N MET A 106 -2.98 -2.99 12.11
CA MET A 106 -1.82 -2.44 12.80
C MET A 106 -2.22 -1.21 13.63
N ALA A 107 -3.12 -0.37 13.10
CA ALA A 107 -3.56 0.81 13.80
C ALA A 107 -4.32 0.53 15.11
N SER A 108 -5.10 -0.54 15.17
CA SER A 108 -5.79 -0.95 16.40
C SER A 108 -4.83 -1.44 17.50
N SER A 109 -3.58 -1.77 17.15
CA SER A 109 -2.54 -2.16 18.12
C SER A 109 -1.94 -0.95 18.87
N GLY A 110 -2.44 0.26 18.65
CA GLY A 110 -1.99 1.49 19.32
C GLY A 110 -0.69 2.09 18.76
N SER A 111 -0.13 1.47 17.72
CA SER A 111 1.09 1.92 17.05
C SER A 111 0.76 2.42 15.64
N VAL A 112 0.37 3.69 15.54
CA VAL A 112 0.09 4.35 14.25
C VAL A 112 1.07 5.48 14.00
N GLY A 113 1.98 5.26 13.05
CA GLY A 113 2.77 6.35 12.48
C GLY A 113 1.98 7.12 11.41
N PRO A 114 2.23 8.43 11.23
CA PRO A 114 1.56 9.23 10.20
C PRO A 114 1.77 8.67 8.78
N LEU A 115 2.90 8.01 8.53
CA LEU A 115 3.20 7.37 7.24
C LEU A 115 2.19 6.28 6.87
N LEU A 116 1.74 5.48 7.84
CA LEU A 116 0.77 4.41 7.59
C LEU A 116 -0.62 5.00 7.24
N LEU A 117 -1.00 6.11 7.85
CA LEU A 117 -2.23 6.84 7.53
C LEU A 117 -2.18 7.46 6.13
N ILE A 118 -1.06 8.11 5.79
CA ILE A 118 -0.83 8.68 4.45
C ILE A 118 -0.93 7.57 3.40
N ALA A 119 -0.31 6.42 3.64
CA ALA A 119 -0.42 5.27 2.75
C ALA A 119 -1.87 4.80 2.58
N ALA A 120 -2.59 4.60 3.68
CA ALA A 120 -3.97 4.11 3.64
C ALA A 120 -4.91 5.09 2.91
N LEU A 121 -4.84 6.39 3.24
CA LEU A 121 -5.65 7.42 2.58
C LEU A 121 -5.33 7.52 1.10
N SER A 122 -4.06 7.46 0.72
CA SER A 122 -3.63 7.52 -0.66
C SER A 122 -4.13 6.30 -1.46
N LEU A 123 -4.11 5.09 -0.88
CA LEU A 123 -4.67 3.89 -1.50
C LEU A 123 -6.18 3.99 -1.71
N ILE A 124 -6.90 4.54 -0.74
CA ILE A 124 -8.35 4.76 -0.84
C ILE A 124 -8.64 5.72 -2.00
N VAL A 125 -7.94 6.86 -2.07
CA VAL A 125 -8.11 7.85 -3.14
C VAL A 125 -7.79 7.23 -4.51
N ALA A 126 -6.69 6.48 -4.63
CA ALA A 126 -6.32 5.81 -5.88
C ALA A 126 -7.41 4.82 -6.34
N ASN A 127 -7.95 4.01 -5.43
CA ASN A 127 -9.03 3.07 -5.74
C ASN A 127 -10.31 3.79 -6.17
N VAL A 128 -10.68 4.90 -5.52
CA VAL A 128 -11.86 5.69 -5.93
C VAL A 128 -11.66 6.28 -7.33
N LEU A 129 -10.47 6.78 -7.63
CA LEU A 129 -10.16 7.38 -8.94
C LEU A 129 -10.19 6.34 -10.07
N ILE A 130 -9.69 5.13 -9.84
CA ILE A 130 -9.65 4.09 -10.88
C ILE A 130 -11.01 3.43 -11.15
N ILE A 131 -11.97 3.57 -10.24
CA ILE A 131 -13.34 3.05 -10.40
C ILE A 131 -14.22 4.03 -11.21
N ARG A 132 -13.78 5.28 -11.45
CA ARG A 132 -14.58 6.26 -12.20
C ARG A 132 -14.94 5.78 -13.62
N PRO A 133 -16.13 6.13 -14.15
CA PRO A 133 -16.62 5.65 -15.45
C PRO A 133 -15.62 5.86 -16.60
N ALA A 134 -15.01 7.05 -16.67
CA ALA A 134 -14.00 7.37 -17.69
C ALA A 134 -12.78 6.44 -17.65
N ALA A 135 -12.37 5.95 -16.47
CA ALA A 135 -11.31 4.96 -16.37
C ALA A 135 -11.83 3.57 -16.79
N GLN A 136 -13.05 3.20 -16.37
CA GLN A 136 -13.65 1.91 -16.73
C GLN A 136 -13.78 1.74 -18.24
N GLU A 137 -14.34 2.74 -18.93
CA GLU A 137 -14.49 2.77 -20.39
C GLU A 137 -13.16 2.60 -21.12
N TRP A 138 -12.09 3.24 -20.64
CA TRP A 138 -10.76 3.11 -21.25
C TRP A 138 -10.18 1.71 -21.11
N PHE A 139 -10.32 1.09 -19.92
CA PHE A 139 -9.93 -0.30 -19.73
C PHE A 139 -10.83 -1.25 -20.54
N ASP A 140 -12.12 -0.91 -20.72
CA ASP A 140 -13.10 -1.74 -21.42
C ASP A 140 -13.00 -1.70 -22.95
N GLY A 141 -12.65 -0.54 -23.52
CA GLY A 141 -12.45 -0.37 -24.96
C GLY A 141 -11.21 -1.07 -25.53
N GLY A 142 -10.31 -1.58 -24.68
CA GLY A 142 -9.13 -2.36 -25.08
C GLY A 142 -9.42 -3.82 -25.44
N ASP A 143 -10.61 -4.35 -25.14
CA ASP A 143 -11.00 -5.76 -25.40
C ASP A 143 -11.47 -6.01 -26.85
N HIS A 144 -11.27 -5.06 -27.78
CA HIS A 144 -11.66 -5.16 -29.19
C HIS A 144 -10.46 -5.33 -30.16
N GLY A 145 -9.28 -5.69 -29.64
CA GLY A 145 -8.07 -5.97 -30.44
C GLY A 145 -7.89 -7.45 -30.74
#